data_AF-A0A538NEE0-F1
#
_entry.id   AF-A0A538NEE0-F1
#
_cell.length_a   1.000
_cell.length_b   1.000
_cell.length_c   1.000
_cell.angle_alpha   90.00
_cell.angle_beta   90.00
_cell.angle_gamma   90.00
#
_symmetry.space_group_name_H-M   'P 1'
#
loop_
_entity.id
_entity.type
_entity.pdbx_description
1 polymer ?
#
loop_
_entity_poly.entity_id
_entity_poly.type
_entity_poly.pdbx_seq_one_letter_code
_entity_poly.pdbx_strand_id
1 'polypeptide(L)'
;MSSPPMRTRNSVWTDRRVFSLLALLPLLFASCSVLFVSPYDEVTDRAATDLVTRTEIFLVRYAATTDELGKIVRRGKPYDGEAATFYNEARGAAAAILLRSEQKDKNAEEIQILRNLSTRYDQLEASHRLGSITMTSAAGLHRTLRALVQVQLTKKHIGTSKEATSASASSP
;
A
#
# COMPACT_ATOMS: atom_id res chain seq x y z
N MET A 1 24.58 -67.50 42.89
CA MET A 1 24.52 -66.03 42.95
C MET A 1 25.62 -65.51 42.02
N SER A 2 25.43 -64.72 40.97
CA SER A 2 24.30 -63.95 40.46
C SER A 2 24.51 -63.75 38.94
N SER A 3 23.44 -63.77 38.15
CA SER A 3 23.49 -63.42 36.72
C SER A 3 23.45 -61.90 36.52
N PRO A 4 24.15 -61.33 35.51
CA PRO A 4 24.09 -59.90 35.23
C PRO A 4 22.81 -59.51 34.46
N PRO A 5 22.27 -58.30 34.66
CA PRO A 5 21.09 -57.85 33.94
C PRO A 5 21.45 -57.40 32.52
N MET A 6 20.70 -57.93 31.55
CA MET A 6 20.75 -57.53 30.14
C MET A 6 20.08 -56.17 29.98
N ARG A 7 20.88 -55.10 29.79
CA ARG A 7 20.37 -53.74 29.55
C ARG A 7 19.91 -53.62 28.10
N THR A 8 18.61 -53.41 27.90
CA THR A 8 17.96 -53.31 26.59
C THR A 8 18.43 -52.08 25.81
N ARG A 9 19.06 -52.34 24.66
CA ARG A 9 19.68 -51.38 23.73
C ARG A 9 18.64 -50.74 22.80
N ASN A 10 17.48 -50.37 23.32
CA ASN A 10 16.34 -49.95 22.48
C ASN A 10 15.96 -48.47 22.61
N SER A 11 16.38 -47.76 23.67
CA SER A 11 15.93 -46.38 23.92
C SER A 11 16.64 -45.32 23.05
N VAL A 12 17.88 -45.58 22.63
CA VAL A 12 18.71 -44.59 21.91
C VAL A 12 18.16 -44.31 20.49
N TRP A 13 17.43 -45.26 19.91
CA TRP A 13 16.87 -45.13 18.56
C TRP A 13 15.56 -44.34 18.54
N THR A 14 14.75 -44.47 19.59
CA THR A 14 13.51 -43.69 19.75
C THR A 14 13.81 -42.22 20.04
N ASP A 15 14.80 -41.92 20.89
CA ASP A 15 15.15 -40.54 21.24
C ASP A 15 15.67 -39.75 20.04
N ARG A 16 16.50 -40.36 19.17
CA ARG A 16 16.99 -39.70 17.94
C ARG A 16 15.89 -39.40 16.92
N ARG A 17 14.88 -40.28 16.80
CA ARG A 17 13.77 -40.07 15.86
C ARG A 17 12.81 -38.97 16.33
N VAL A 18 12.54 -38.92 17.63
CA VAL A 18 11.74 -37.84 18.23
C VAL A 18 12.45 -36.50 18.11
N PHE A 19 13.76 -36.44 18.35
CA PHE A 19 14.55 -35.20 18.18
C PHE A 19 14.57 -34.70 16.73
N SER A 20 14.71 -35.59 15.73
CA SER A 20 14.63 -35.22 14.32
C SER A 20 13.26 -34.71 13.89
N LEU A 21 12.17 -35.31 14.41
CA LEU A 21 10.81 -34.83 14.14
C LEU A 21 10.54 -33.47 14.80
N LEU A 22 11.03 -33.26 16.02
CA LEU A 22 10.90 -32.00 16.75
C LEU A 22 11.70 -30.87 16.09
N ALA A 23 12.84 -31.18 15.46
CA ALA A 23 13.68 -30.22 14.73
C ALA A 23 13.10 -29.82 13.35
N LEU A 24 12.20 -30.63 12.78
CA LEU A 24 11.47 -30.33 11.54
C LEU A 24 10.22 -29.46 11.77
N LEU A 25 9.70 -29.44 13.00
CA LEU A 25 8.51 -28.67 13.38
C LEU A 25 8.66 -27.15 13.15
N PRO A 26 9.79 -26.49 13.48
CA PRO A 26 9.99 -25.05 13.21
C PRO A 26 10.08 -24.74 11.72
N LEU A 27 10.63 -25.65 10.90
CA LEU A 27 10.70 -25.48 9.44
C LEU A 27 9.30 -25.48 8.79
N LEU A 28 8.34 -26.20 9.38
CA LEU A 28 6.95 -26.20 8.92
C LEU A 28 6.22 -24.90 9.26
N PHE A 29 6.60 -24.21 10.35
CA PHE A 29 6.03 -22.90 10.69
C PHE A 29 6.73 -21.72 10.00
N ALA A 30 7.98 -21.89 9.55
CA ALA A 30 8.72 -20.87 8.81
C ALA A 30 8.24 -20.69 7.35
N SER A 31 7.50 -21.65 6.78
CA SER A 31 7.07 -21.63 5.38
C SER A 31 5.73 -20.91 5.14
N CYS A 32 4.92 -20.67 6.18
CA CYS A 32 3.74 -19.81 6.09
C CYS A 32 4.13 -18.36 6.38
N SER A 33 4.81 -17.71 5.44
CA SER A 33 4.85 -16.25 5.40
C SER A 33 3.45 -15.72 5.07
N VAL A 34 2.60 -15.61 6.08
CA VAL A 34 1.28 -14.99 5.94
C VAL A 34 1.52 -13.50 5.71
N LEU A 35 1.41 -13.07 4.46
CA LEU A 35 1.43 -11.65 4.10
C LEU A 35 0.30 -10.94 4.85
N PHE A 36 0.69 -10.18 5.88
CA PHE A 36 -0.22 -9.41 6.71
C PHE A 36 -0.61 -8.11 6.02
N VAL A 37 -1.30 -8.23 4.89
CA VAL A 37 -1.88 -7.10 4.16
C VAL A 37 -3.35 -6.98 4.57
N SER A 38 -3.81 -5.76 4.87
CA SER A 38 -5.24 -5.49 5.12
C SER A 38 -6.10 -6.06 3.99
N PRO A 39 -7.32 -6.57 4.28
CA PRO A 39 -8.26 -6.93 3.24
C PRO A 39 -8.53 -5.75 2.30
N TYR A 40 -8.73 -6.08 1.03
CA TYR A 40 -9.13 -5.15 -0.01
C TYR A 40 -10.51 -4.55 0.30
N ASP A 41 -10.71 -3.28 -0.05
CA ASP A 41 -11.95 -2.57 0.13
C ASP A 41 -12.23 -1.68 -1.07
N GLU A 42 -13.23 -2.09 -1.87
CA GLU A 42 -13.62 -1.39 -3.09
C GLU A 42 -13.99 0.07 -2.87
N VAL A 43 -14.55 0.43 -1.72
CA VAL A 43 -14.95 1.82 -1.46
C VAL A 43 -13.71 2.71 -1.33
N THR A 44 -12.67 2.21 -0.64
CA THR A 44 -11.39 2.91 -0.50
C THR A 44 -10.68 3.00 -1.86
N ASP A 45 -10.67 1.92 -2.64
CA ASP A 45 -10.05 1.89 -3.98
C ASP A 45 -10.72 2.87 -4.96
N ARG A 46 -12.06 2.88 -5.00
CA ARG A 46 -12.81 3.83 -5.84
C ARG A 46 -12.58 5.28 -5.42
N ALA A 47 -12.57 5.57 -4.13
CA ALA A 47 -12.30 6.91 -3.62
C ALA A 47 -10.87 7.38 -3.94
N ALA A 48 -9.88 6.48 -3.80
CA ALA A 48 -8.50 6.76 -4.19
C ALA A 48 -8.38 7.02 -5.71
N THR A 49 -9.04 6.21 -6.53
CA THR A 49 -9.07 6.38 -7.99
C THR A 49 -9.70 7.71 -8.40
N ASP A 50 -10.84 8.07 -7.81
CA ASP A 50 -11.52 9.35 -8.08
C ASP A 50 -10.63 10.55 -7.70
N LEU A 51 -9.97 10.50 -6.54
CA LEU A 51 -9.04 11.55 -6.11
C LEU A 51 -7.86 11.72 -7.09
N VAL A 52 -7.30 10.60 -7.58
CA VAL A 52 -6.24 10.61 -8.61
C VAL A 52 -6.77 11.25 -9.89
N THR A 53 -7.92 10.82 -10.39
CA THR A 53 -8.52 11.35 -11.63
C THR A 53 -8.77 12.85 -11.53
N ARG A 54 -9.37 13.33 -10.43
CA ARG A 54 -9.61 14.77 -10.22
C ARG A 54 -8.30 15.55 -10.16
N THR A 55 -7.27 15.00 -9.53
CA THR A 55 -5.96 15.64 -9.45
C THR A 55 -5.30 15.76 -10.82
N GLU A 56 -5.33 14.71 -11.64
CA GLU A 56 -4.79 14.77 -12.99
C GLU A 56 -5.54 15.79 -13.87
N ILE A 57 -6.87 15.82 -13.78
CA ILE A 57 -7.69 16.82 -14.48
C ILE A 57 -7.29 18.24 -14.05
N PHE A 58 -7.11 18.46 -12.75
CA PHE A 58 -6.65 19.74 -12.23
C PHE A 58 -5.27 20.12 -12.77
N LEU A 59 -4.30 19.21 -12.69
CA LEU A 59 -2.93 19.45 -13.16
C LEU A 59 -2.89 19.74 -14.66
N VAL A 60 -3.67 19.04 -15.49
CA VAL A 60 -3.78 19.35 -16.93
C VAL A 60 -4.33 20.76 -17.16
N ARG A 61 -5.26 21.24 -16.33
CA ARG A 61 -5.85 22.57 -16.45
C ARG A 61 -4.94 23.69 -15.94
N TYR A 62 -4.19 23.45 -14.87
CA TYR A 62 -3.47 24.49 -14.12
C TYR A 62 -1.95 24.45 -14.25
N ALA A 63 -1.34 23.30 -14.49
CA ALA A 63 0.11 23.18 -14.60
C ALA A 63 0.63 23.75 -15.93
N ALA A 64 1.82 24.35 -15.86
CA ALA A 64 2.63 24.66 -17.00
C ALA A 64 3.13 23.35 -17.63
N THR A 65 3.17 23.30 -18.96
CA THR A 65 3.77 22.19 -19.70
C THR A 65 5.15 22.57 -20.17
N THR A 66 6.06 21.60 -20.15
CA THR A 66 7.44 21.76 -20.61
C THR A 66 7.73 20.88 -21.80
N ASP A 67 8.69 21.26 -22.64
CA ASP A 67 9.27 20.39 -23.66
C ASP A 67 10.27 19.39 -23.04
N GLU A 68 10.92 18.59 -23.88
CA GLU A 68 11.92 17.59 -23.46
C GLU A 68 13.18 18.21 -22.85
N LEU A 69 13.41 19.50 -23.07
CA LEU A 69 14.52 20.27 -22.50
C LEU A 69 14.12 21.01 -21.21
N GLY A 70 12.89 20.81 -20.72
CA GLY A 70 12.38 21.45 -19.52
C GLY A 70 11.97 22.91 -19.70
N LYS A 71 11.91 23.43 -20.93
CA LYS A 71 11.44 24.79 -21.21
C LYS A 71 9.92 24.85 -21.21
N ILE A 72 9.36 25.89 -20.60
CA ILE A 72 7.91 26.09 -20.55
C ILE A 72 7.36 26.38 -21.96
N VAL A 73 6.50 25.50 -22.46
CA VAL A 73 5.81 25.62 -23.75
C VAL A 73 4.43 26.25 -23.56
N ARG A 74 3.77 25.95 -22.43
CA ARG A 74 2.51 26.57 -22.03
C ARG A 74 2.61 27.03 -20.59
N ARG A 75 2.28 28.29 -20.32
CA ARG A 75 2.19 28.79 -18.94
C ARG A 75 1.04 28.13 -18.20
N GLY A 76 1.27 27.82 -16.93
CA GLY A 76 0.22 27.38 -16.02
C GLY A 76 -0.73 28.52 -15.67
N LYS A 77 -1.93 28.18 -15.20
CA LYS A 77 -2.91 29.16 -14.73
C LYS A 77 -2.51 29.70 -13.35
N PRO A 78 -2.79 30.98 -13.05
CA PRO A 78 -2.55 31.52 -11.71
C PRO A 78 -3.47 30.84 -10.69
N TYR A 79 -3.13 31.00 -9.42
CA TYR A 79 -4.01 30.60 -8.32
C TYR A 79 -5.28 31.46 -8.33
N ASP A 80 -6.43 30.81 -8.29
CA ASP A 80 -7.75 31.44 -8.31
C ASP A 80 -8.72 30.71 -7.35
N GLY A 81 -9.99 31.14 -7.32
CA GLY A 81 -11.01 30.54 -6.46
C GLY A 81 -11.34 29.09 -6.81
N GLU A 82 -11.26 28.70 -8.08
CA GLU A 82 -11.44 27.31 -8.51
C GLU A 82 -10.28 26.43 -8.02
N ALA A 83 -9.04 26.93 -8.08
CA ALA A 83 -7.89 26.23 -7.53
C ALA A 83 -8.00 26.07 -6.01
N ALA A 84 -8.41 27.12 -5.30
CA ALA A 84 -8.65 27.05 -3.86
C ALA A 84 -9.68 25.96 -3.49
N THR A 85 -10.80 25.91 -4.22
CA THR A 85 -11.83 24.88 -4.04
C THR A 85 -11.27 23.48 -4.28
N PHE A 86 -10.52 23.28 -5.37
CA PHE A 86 -9.87 22.00 -5.65
C PHE A 86 -8.98 21.53 -4.48
N TYR A 87 -8.11 22.39 -3.95
CA TYR A 87 -7.21 21.99 -2.85
C TYR A 87 -7.98 21.62 -1.58
N ASN A 88 -9.05 22.34 -1.26
CA ASN A 88 -9.90 22.01 -0.10
C ASN A 88 -10.63 20.68 -0.30
N GLU A 89 -11.21 20.45 -1.47
CA GLU A 89 -11.89 19.19 -1.81
C GLU A 89 -10.93 18.00 -1.80
N ALA A 90 -9.73 18.16 -2.39
CA ALA A 90 -8.72 17.11 -2.44
C ALA A 90 -8.22 16.72 -1.04
N ARG A 91 -8.01 17.71 -0.16
CA ARG A 91 -7.67 17.45 1.26
C ARG A 91 -8.81 16.76 2.00
N GLY A 92 -10.05 17.21 1.80
CA GLY A 92 -11.24 16.57 2.38
C GLY A 92 -11.38 15.10 1.95
N ALA A 93 -11.18 14.81 0.66
CA ALA A 93 -11.19 13.46 0.13
C ALA A 93 -10.06 12.60 0.73
N ALA A 94 -8.83 13.10 0.76
CA ALA A 94 -7.70 12.38 1.37
C ALA A 94 -7.93 12.07 2.85
N ALA A 95 -8.49 13.02 3.61
CA ALA A 95 -8.84 12.84 5.01
C ALA A 95 -9.96 11.80 5.22
N ALA A 96 -10.97 11.78 4.35
CA ALA A 96 -12.04 10.78 4.40
C ALA A 96 -11.52 9.36 4.12
N ILE A 97 -10.63 9.21 3.14
CA ILE A 97 -9.96 7.94 2.85
C ILE A 97 -9.13 7.52 4.07
N LEU A 98 -8.32 8.43 4.63
CA LEU A 98 -7.49 8.17 5.82
C LEU A 98 -8.33 7.65 7.00
N LEU A 99 -9.43 8.32 7.32
CA LEU A 99 -10.31 7.91 8.42
C LEU A 99 -10.77 6.45 8.25
N ARG A 100 -11.14 6.06 7.03
CA ARG A 100 -11.56 4.69 6.71
C ARG A 100 -10.42 3.69 6.80
N SER A 101 -9.22 4.08 6.37
CA SER A 101 -8.03 3.24 6.39
C SER A 101 -7.49 3.02 7.80
N GLU A 102 -7.70 3.98 8.72
CA GLU A 102 -7.37 3.86 10.15
C GLU A 102 -8.27 2.87 10.91
N GLN A 103 -9.48 2.59 10.43
CA GLN A 103 -10.39 1.60 11.06
C GLN A 103 -10.04 0.14 10.75
N LYS A 104 -8.94 -0.09 10.04
CA LYS A 104 -8.56 -1.42 9.54
C LYS A 104 -7.18 -1.80 10.04
N ASP A 105 -7.06 -3.04 10.48
CA ASP A 105 -5.78 -3.61 10.87
C ASP A 105 -4.81 -3.68 9.67
N LYS A 106 -3.51 -3.54 9.95
CA LYS A 106 -2.43 -3.75 8.97
C LYS A 106 -2.49 -2.81 7.76
N ASN A 107 -2.78 -1.52 8.02
CA ASN A 107 -2.81 -0.44 7.02
C ASN A 107 -1.78 0.67 7.20
N ALA A 108 -0.72 0.43 7.98
CA ALA A 108 0.27 1.45 8.31
C ALA A 108 0.87 2.15 7.07
N GLU A 109 1.17 1.39 6.01
CA GLU A 109 1.70 1.96 4.75
C GLU A 109 0.69 2.90 4.07
N GLU A 110 -0.56 2.47 3.91
CA GLU A 110 -1.60 3.30 3.30
C GLU A 110 -1.86 4.57 4.11
N ILE A 111 -1.94 4.44 5.44
CA ILE A 111 -2.10 5.55 6.37
C ILE A 111 -0.96 6.55 6.20
N GLN A 112 0.28 6.08 6.11
CA GLN A 112 1.44 6.94 5.89
C GLN A 112 1.39 7.65 4.53
N ILE A 113 1.00 6.94 3.46
CA ILE A 113 0.83 7.52 2.12
C ILE A 113 -0.22 8.63 2.15
N LEU A 114 -1.36 8.40 2.79
CA LEU A 114 -2.46 9.37 2.87
C LEU A 114 -2.09 10.62 3.69
N ARG A 115 -1.35 10.44 4.80
CA ARG A 115 -0.80 11.57 5.57
C ARG A 115 0.17 12.39 4.73
N ASN A 116 1.08 11.72 4.02
CA ASN A 116 2.00 12.39 3.09
C ASN A 116 1.24 13.10 1.97
N LEU A 117 0.15 12.52 1.48
CA LEU A 117 -0.65 13.07 0.39
C LEU A 117 -1.25 14.43 0.78
N SER A 118 -1.79 14.55 1.99
CA SER A 118 -2.28 15.83 2.52
C SER A 118 -1.17 16.90 2.50
N THR A 119 0.02 16.57 3.01
CA THR A 119 1.17 17.49 3.00
C THR A 119 1.60 17.86 1.58
N ARG A 120 1.49 16.95 0.61
CA ARG A 120 1.80 17.26 -0.80
C ARG A 120 0.80 18.24 -1.40
N TYR A 121 -0.49 18.15 -1.06
CA TYR A 121 -1.46 19.16 -1.47
C TYR A 121 -1.13 20.54 -0.87
N ASP A 122 -0.78 20.61 0.42
CA ASP A 122 -0.38 21.88 1.05
C ASP A 122 0.85 22.51 0.38
N GLN A 123 1.87 21.68 0.09
CA GLN A 123 3.09 22.14 -0.59
C GLN A 123 2.79 22.63 -2.01
N LEU A 124 1.95 21.90 -2.75
CA LEU A 124 1.58 22.28 -4.10
C LEU A 124 0.77 23.58 -4.08
N GLU A 125 -0.21 23.72 -3.18
CA GLU A 125 -1.01 24.93 -3.01
C GLU A 125 -0.12 26.14 -2.66
N ALA A 126 0.79 25.98 -1.69
CA ALA A 126 1.72 27.04 -1.31
C ALA A 126 2.59 27.48 -2.52
N SER A 127 3.08 26.53 -3.30
CA SER A 127 3.84 26.84 -4.53
C SER A 127 2.99 27.53 -5.60
N HIS A 128 1.74 27.11 -5.76
CA HIS A 128 0.81 27.68 -6.74
C HIS A 128 0.39 29.11 -6.41
N ARG A 129 0.29 29.44 -5.11
CA ARG A 129 0.07 30.82 -4.66
C ARG A 129 1.24 31.75 -4.97
N LEU A 130 2.46 31.22 -5.04
CA LEU A 130 3.67 32.00 -5.35
C LEU A 130 3.92 32.13 -6.87
N GLY A 131 3.37 31.23 -7.68
CA GLY A 131 3.55 31.21 -9.12
C GLY A 131 2.84 30.05 -9.81
N SER A 132 3.08 29.85 -11.10
CA SER A 132 2.45 28.75 -11.83
C SER A 132 2.94 27.38 -11.34
N ILE A 133 2.04 26.40 -11.28
CA ILE A 133 2.43 25.00 -11.08
C ILE A 133 3.31 24.57 -12.27
N THR A 134 4.42 23.90 -11.99
CA THR A 134 5.24 23.18 -12.97
C THR A 134 5.13 21.67 -12.77
N MET A 135 5.44 20.88 -13.80
CA MET A 135 5.53 19.42 -13.65
C MET A 135 6.50 19.01 -12.54
N THR A 136 7.62 19.72 -12.41
CA THR A 136 8.59 19.49 -11.33
C THR A 136 7.99 19.74 -9.95
N SER A 137 7.23 20.83 -9.78
CA SER A 137 6.55 21.10 -8.50
C SER A 137 5.43 20.10 -8.19
N ALA A 138 4.76 19.56 -9.21
CA ALA A 138 3.71 18.55 -9.06
C ALA A 138 4.27 17.13 -8.83
N ALA A 139 5.55 16.88 -9.12
CA ALA A 139 6.13 15.53 -9.10
C ALA A 139 6.03 14.83 -7.73
N GLY A 140 6.15 15.59 -6.64
CA GLY A 140 6.00 15.05 -5.28
C GLY A 140 4.60 14.49 -5.03
N LEU A 141 3.57 15.25 -5.41
CA LEU A 141 2.16 14.83 -5.34
C LEU A 141 1.91 13.59 -6.20
N HIS A 142 2.39 13.63 -7.45
CA HIS A 142 2.23 12.56 -8.43
C HIS A 142 2.82 11.22 -7.95
N ARG A 143 4.00 11.24 -7.31
CA ARG A 143 4.60 10.04 -6.71
C ARG A 143 3.76 9.47 -5.58
N THR A 144 3.22 10.32 -4.71
CA THR A 144 2.39 9.88 -3.58
C THR A 144 1.06 9.30 -4.05
N LEU A 145 0.43 9.90 -5.07
CA LEU A 145 -0.78 9.35 -5.70
C LEU A 145 -0.53 7.99 -6.35
N ARG A 146 0.60 7.83 -7.06
CA ARG A 146 0.99 6.54 -7.63
C ARG A 146 1.18 5.48 -6.55
N ALA A 147 1.84 5.82 -5.45
CA ALA A 147 2.01 4.90 -4.33
C ALA A 147 0.66 4.47 -3.74
N LEU A 148 -0.30 5.40 -3.60
CA LEU A 148 -1.65 5.08 -3.13
C LEU A 148 -2.33 4.04 -4.04
N VAL A 149 -2.31 4.26 -5.35
CA VAL A 149 -2.89 3.31 -6.33
C VAL A 149 -2.19 1.96 -6.29
N GLN A 150 -0.85 1.94 -6.19
CA GLN A 150 -0.07 0.70 -6.09
C GLN A 150 -0.45 -0.14 -4.86
N VAL A 151 -0.70 0.50 -3.71
CA VAL A 151 -1.17 -0.19 -2.51
C VAL A 151 -2.56 -0.81 -2.72
N GLN A 152 -3.49 -0.08 -3.33
CA GLN A 152 -4.84 -0.62 -3.60
C GLN A 152 -4.81 -1.79 -4.58
N LEU A 153 -4.02 -1.69 -5.67
CA LEU A 153 -3.85 -2.78 -6.62
C LEU A 153 -3.23 -4.03 -5.98
N THR A 154 -2.19 -3.85 -5.17
CA THR A 154 -1.55 -4.94 -4.43
C THR A 154 -2.55 -5.67 -3.54
N LYS A 155 -3.36 -4.92 -2.79
CA LYS A 155 -4.43 -5.48 -1.94
C LYS A 155 -5.46 -6.26 -2.73
N LYS A 156 -5.90 -5.72 -3.86
CA LYS A 156 -6.85 -6.38 -4.77
C LYS A 156 -6.29 -7.71 -5.28
N HIS A 157 -5.07 -7.72 -5.78
CA HIS A 157 -4.42 -8.92 -6.28
C HIS A 157 -4.32 -10.01 -5.20
N ILE A 158 -3.83 -9.66 -4.00
CA ILE A 158 -3.74 -10.60 -2.88
C ILE A 158 -5.11 -11.15 -2.48
N GLY A 159 -6.15 -10.29 -2.46
CA GLY A 159 -7.53 -10.68 -2.20
C GLY A 159 -8.03 -11.72 -3.21
N THR A 160 -7.89 -11.43 -4.50
CA THR A 160 -8.33 -12.33 -5.58
C THR A 160 -7.60 -13.68 -5.58
N SER A 161 -6.29 -13.70 -5.30
CA SER A 161 -5.52 -14.95 -5.23
C SER A 161 -5.99 -15.83 -4.06
N LYS A 162 -6.32 -15.22 -2.91
CA LYS A 162 -6.83 -15.95 -1.74
C LYS A 162 -8.19 -16.60 -2.02
N GLU A 163 -9.09 -15.91 -2.71
CA GLU A 163 -10.39 -16.43 -3.12
C GLU A 163 -10.23 -17.64 -4.07
N ALA A 164 -9.36 -17.53 -5.08
CA ALA A 164 -9.11 -18.61 -6.04
C ALA A 164 -8.54 -19.88 -5.37
N THR A 165 -7.60 -19.74 -4.43
CA THR A 165 -7.05 -20.88 -3.66
C THR A 165 -8.12 -21.53 -2.78
N SER A 166 -8.98 -20.74 -2.14
CA SER A 166 -10.07 -21.27 -1.31
C SER A 166 -11.12 -22.04 -2.12
N ALA A 167 -11.44 -21.59 -3.34
CA ALA A 167 -12.36 -22.26 -4.24
C ALA A 167 -11.81 -23.62 -4.72
N SER A 168 -10.51 -23.67 -5.09
CA SER A 168 -9.85 -24.91 -5.50
C SER A 168 -9.74 -25.95 -4.38
N ALA A 169 -9.60 -25.53 -3.12
CA ALA A 169 -9.54 -26.43 -1.96
C ALA A 169 -10.93 -26.98 -1.54
N SER A 170 -12.01 -26.38 -2.04
CA SER A 170 -13.40 -26.77 -1.75
C SER A 170 -14.05 -27.64 -2.83
N SER A 171 -13.33 -27.99 -3.90
CA SER A 171 -13.80 -28.89 -4.95
C SER A 171 -13.38 -30.34 -4.62
N PRO A 172 -14.31 -31.29 -4.48
CA PRO A 172 -14.03 -32.69 -4.11
C PRO A 172 -13.33 -33.49 -5.23
#